data_AF-A0A0W0Y1G7-F1
#
_entry.id   AF-A0A0W0Y1G7-F1
#
_cell.length_a   1.000
_cell.length_b   1.000
_cell.length_c   1.000
_cell.angle_alpha   90.00
_cell.angle_beta   90.00
_cell.angle_gamma   90.00
#
_symmetry.space_group_name_H-M   'P 1'
#
loop_
_entity.id
_entity.type
_entity.pdbx_description
1 polymer ?
#
loop_
_entity_poly.entity_id
_entity_poly.type
_entity_poly.pdbx_seq_one_letter_code
_entity_poly.pdbx_strand_id
1 'polypeptide(L)'
;MESKQEITTPSQKELIQAIVATKNNLHKHHYDITGIVWSAEVMRVILGLKAEKRGRKKLPFYYQVIEYQEDESGKMAADKNEDLFRLVQFLEANVDKLPPGLRFQLAVLLDGHWTAVDHVITSKGISCFNLDAVMDKRALRFFRNYIILLDKAKVLHASYMYYVSVPESPFERTPKEKVGNMIQMDFVSCGIFMADHLSFLSRTNVFHHLKTMVGEPAFKTLGRNDVSPPLAPIFRLTQSKHLLRKLSGQQIGVPISKKDNPKTLKDIKQQSLTESIKYNVIAKGDKLLDKAIADLESREPSGIAALFSHDLMTRLAAYVNHYSPVVNQLAGLIYTRIVDCKGIDDQTVMQIMAAIHQIILEKDNDLSRLKAINALLLTALPKNDVNTSRLIAASICLTAFHIEDNQALWEFYTEMMKYPGNAELNHHTNSFFNTPTKLTPALSTHIEKTVKVQLLINAVAGLHQGLNSPLDSLSDNMRQFIKKSRTFEVKTTKSESLLQQILLAGSDKSKLQAIELELETNKAAILLEFGLEGKLPSFEKSLTQ
;
A
#
# COMPACT_ATOMS: atom_id res chain seq x y z
N MET A 1 -10.73 -36.26 6.29
CA MET A 1 -10.24 -36.13 7.67
C MET A 1 -9.03 -35.20 7.62
N GLU A 2 -9.26 -33.92 7.90
CA GLU A 2 -8.19 -32.91 7.95
C GLU A 2 -7.40 -33.11 9.25
N SER A 3 -6.11 -33.45 9.15
CA SER A 3 -5.21 -33.31 10.29
C SER A 3 -4.92 -31.83 10.47
N LYS A 4 -5.65 -31.18 11.38
CA LYS A 4 -5.17 -29.93 12.00
C LYS A 4 -3.85 -30.28 12.70
N GLN A 5 -2.71 -29.99 12.09
CA GLN A 5 -1.48 -29.83 12.85
C GLN A 5 -1.75 -28.65 13.78
N GLU A 6 -2.04 -28.94 15.05
CA GLU A 6 -1.95 -27.94 16.11
C GLU A 6 -0.51 -27.43 16.09
N ILE A 7 -0.33 -26.17 15.71
CA ILE A 7 0.93 -25.47 15.92
C ILE A 7 1.07 -25.33 17.43
N THR A 8 1.72 -26.29 18.08
CA THR A 8 2.10 -26.18 19.49
C THR A 8 3.05 -25.01 19.61
N THR A 9 2.57 -23.91 20.19
CA THR A 9 3.40 -22.73 20.46
C THR A 9 4.54 -23.16 21.38
N PRO A 10 5.81 -22.88 21.03
CA PRO A 10 6.93 -23.24 21.89
C PRO A 10 6.82 -22.57 23.27
N SER A 11 7.31 -23.23 24.32
CA SER A 11 7.26 -22.66 25.65
C SER A 11 8.13 -21.40 25.76
N GLN A 12 7.78 -20.50 26.68
CA GLN A 12 8.55 -19.28 26.97
C GLN A 12 10.04 -19.58 27.21
N LYS A 13 10.34 -20.67 27.94
CA LYS A 13 11.71 -21.09 28.26
C LYS A 13 12.47 -21.52 27.02
N GLU A 14 11.86 -22.31 26.14
CA GLU A 14 12.47 -22.76 24.87
C GLU A 14 12.77 -21.57 23.97
N LEU A 15 11.84 -20.62 23.85
CA LEU A 15 12.04 -19.40 23.06
C LEU A 15 13.19 -18.54 23.59
N ILE A 16 13.25 -18.34 24.91
CA ILE A 16 14.37 -17.59 25.52
C ILE A 16 15.69 -18.31 25.28
N GLN A 17 15.75 -19.64 25.43
CA GLN A 17 16.96 -20.42 25.15
C GLN A 17 17.40 -20.29 23.68
N ALA A 18 16.46 -20.37 22.73
CA ALA A 18 16.75 -20.19 21.32
C ALA A 18 17.27 -18.77 20.99
N ILE A 19 16.70 -17.74 21.63
CA ILE A 19 17.16 -16.35 21.48
C ILE A 19 18.57 -16.15 22.07
N VAL A 20 18.86 -16.73 23.24
CA VAL A 20 20.20 -16.71 23.86
C VAL A 20 21.21 -17.43 22.99
N ALA A 21 20.87 -18.60 22.45
CA ALA A 21 21.73 -19.34 21.52
C ALA A 21 22.01 -18.51 20.24
N THR A 22 20.98 -17.90 19.66
CA THR A 22 21.11 -16.97 18.52
C THR A 22 22.07 -15.82 18.87
N LYS A 23 21.90 -15.20 20.04
CA LYS A 23 22.76 -14.10 20.51
C LYS A 23 24.21 -14.54 20.62
N ASN A 24 24.47 -15.68 21.25
CA ASN A 24 25.82 -16.23 21.38
C ASN A 24 26.46 -16.51 20.02
N ASN A 25 25.69 -17.03 19.06
CA ASN A 25 26.18 -17.32 17.71
C ASN A 25 26.56 -16.06 16.91
N LEU A 26 26.01 -14.88 17.22
CA LEU A 26 26.43 -13.62 16.58
C LEU A 26 27.90 -13.25 16.81
N HIS A 27 28.47 -13.73 17.92
CA HIS A 27 29.83 -13.44 18.34
C HIS A 27 30.83 -14.56 18.03
N LYS A 28 30.36 -15.71 17.51
CA LYS A 28 31.19 -16.86 17.16
C LYS A 28 31.75 -16.79 15.74
N HIS A 29 32.81 -17.54 15.48
CA HIS A 29 33.23 -17.84 14.12
C HIS A 29 32.27 -18.86 13.49
N HIS A 30 32.07 -18.80 12.17
CA HIS A 30 31.08 -19.62 11.49
C HIS A 30 31.39 -21.13 11.53
N TYR A 31 32.66 -21.50 11.69
CA TYR A 31 33.07 -22.90 11.88
C TYR A 31 32.63 -23.48 13.24
N ASP A 32 32.34 -22.64 14.22
CA ASP A 32 31.93 -23.04 15.58
C ASP A 32 30.40 -23.08 15.75
N ILE A 33 29.66 -22.87 14.65
CA ILE A 33 28.21 -22.81 14.64
C ILE A 33 27.68 -24.08 13.99
N THR A 34 26.82 -24.78 14.72
CA THR A 34 26.05 -25.92 14.21
C THR A 34 24.61 -25.49 13.99
N GLY A 35 24.03 -25.88 12.85
CA GLY A 35 22.64 -25.59 12.52
C GLY A 35 22.37 -24.14 12.09
N ILE A 36 21.09 -23.76 12.14
CA ILE A 36 20.60 -22.45 11.68
C ILE A 36 20.79 -21.41 12.79
N VAL A 37 21.48 -20.31 12.49
CA VAL A 37 21.74 -19.23 13.46
C VAL A 37 20.45 -18.57 13.94
N TRP A 38 19.56 -18.25 13.02
CA TRP A 38 18.29 -17.58 13.26
C TRP A 38 17.15 -18.54 12.95
N SER A 39 16.65 -19.29 13.94
CA SER A 39 15.53 -20.20 13.72
C SER A 39 14.25 -19.46 13.33
N ALA A 40 13.32 -20.17 12.69
CA ALA A 40 12.01 -19.62 12.32
C ALA A 40 11.24 -19.10 13.54
N GLU A 41 11.34 -19.79 14.68
CA GLU A 41 10.69 -19.41 15.94
C GLU A 41 11.22 -18.09 16.49
N VAL A 42 12.55 -17.94 16.55
CA VAL A 42 13.20 -16.68 16.94
C VAL A 42 12.73 -15.57 16.01
N MET A 43 12.64 -15.86 14.70
CA MET A 43 12.20 -14.86 13.75
C MET A 43 10.73 -14.46 13.93
N ARG A 44 9.83 -15.41 14.19
CA ARG A 44 8.42 -15.14 14.51
C ARG A 44 8.29 -14.23 15.72
N VAL A 45 9.05 -14.50 16.80
CA VAL A 45 9.07 -13.61 17.98
C VAL A 45 9.52 -12.19 17.60
N ILE A 46 10.64 -12.05 16.91
CA ILE A 46 11.18 -10.75 16.51
C ILE A 46 10.19 -9.96 15.65
N LEU A 47 9.55 -10.62 14.68
CA LEU A 47 8.59 -9.99 13.78
C LEU A 47 7.26 -9.67 14.48
N GLY A 48 6.78 -10.53 15.38
CA GLY A 48 5.58 -10.29 16.19
C GLY A 48 5.72 -9.07 17.09
N LEU A 49 6.84 -8.97 17.83
CA LEU A 49 7.13 -7.78 18.65
C LEU A 49 7.26 -6.51 17.79
N LYS A 50 7.80 -6.63 16.58
CA LYS A 50 7.82 -5.52 15.61
C LYS A 50 6.42 -5.14 15.15
N ALA A 51 5.57 -6.11 14.83
CA ALA A 51 4.19 -5.89 14.40
C ALA A 51 3.41 -5.10 15.44
N GLU A 52 3.44 -5.52 16.70
CA GLU A 52 2.77 -4.81 17.81
C GLU A 52 3.25 -3.37 17.92
N LYS A 53 4.57 -3.16 17.90
CA LYS A 53 5.18 -1.82 17.99
C LYS A 53 4.80 -0.93 16.82
N ARG A 54 4.60 -1.50 15.63
CA ARG A 54 4.18 -0.79 14.42
C ARG A 54 2.69 -0.46 14.45
N GLY A 55 1.85 -1.37 14.94
CA GLY A 55 0.43 -1.13 15.20
C GLY A 55 0.21 0.10 16.06
N ARG A 56 0.98 0.25 17.17
CA ARG A 56 0.92 1.45 18.04
C ARG A 56 1.30 2.77 17.32
N LYS A 57 1.98 2.69 16.17
CA LYS A 57 2.37 3.84 15.35
C LYS A 57 1.52 4.01 14.09
N LYS A 58 0.42 3.25 13.98
CA LYS A 58 -0.46 3.21 12.80
C LYS A 58 0.31 2.89 11.51
N LEU A 59 1.31 2.01 11.59
CA LEU A 59 2.07 1.56 10.44
C LEU A 59 1.72 0.12 10.11
N PRO A 60 1.48 -0.20 8.82
CA PRO A 60 1.12 -1.55 8.41
C PRO A 60 2.35 -2.46 8.55
N PHE A 61 2.12 -3.67 9.08
CA PHE A 61 3.14 -4.71 9.16
C PHE A 61 2.49 -6.09 9.19
N TYR A 62 1.85 -6.46 8.08
CA TYR A 62 1.35 -7.82 7.86
C TYR A 62 2.51 -8.66 7.32
N TYR A 63 2.82 -9.75 8.01
CA TYR A 63 3.97 -10.57 7.68
C TYR A 63 3.65 -12.06 7.82
N GLN A 64 4.40 -12.89 7.10
CA GLN A 64 4.45 -14.33 7.27
C GLN A 64 5.90 -14.82 7.23
N VAL A 65 6.21 -15.79 8.07
CA VAL A 65 7.49 -16.51 8.03
C VAL A 65 7.28 -17.77 7.20
N ILE A 66 8.10 -17.93 6.16
CA ILE A 66 8.04 -19.05 5.21
C ILE A 66 9.36 -19.80 5.27
N GLU A 67 9.30 -21.12 5.39
CA GLU A 67 10.45 -22.00 5.18
C GLU A 67 10.36 -22.53 3.75
N TYR A 68 11.41 -22.30 2.96
CA TYR A 68 11.44 -22.70 1.56
C TYR A 68 12.48 -23.79 1.34
N GLN A 69 12.06 -24.84 0.66
CA GLN A 69 12.90 -25.99 0.34
C GLN A 69 12.80 -26.34 -1.14
N GLU A 70 13.95 -26.61 -1.74
CA GLU A 70 14.05 -27.16 -3.10
C GLU A 70 14.17 -28.68 -3.01
N ASP A 71 13.66 -29.39 -4.02
CA ASP A 71 14.03 -30.79 -4.24
C ASP A 71 15.45 -30.90 -4.84
N GLU A 72 15.94 -32.13 -4.97
CA GLU A 72 17.28 -32.41 -5.49
C GLU A 72 17.49 -31.89 -6.93
N SER A 73 16.40 -31.67 -7.68
CA SER A 73 16.42 -31.12 -9.04
C SER A 73 16.36 -29.58 -9.09
N GLY A 74 16.32 -28.92 -7.92
CA GLY A 74 16.16 -27.48 -7.79
C GLY A 74 14.73 -26.99 -8.07
N LYS A 75 13.76 -27.91 -8.15
CA LYS A 75 12.34 -27.56 -8.31
C LYS A 75 11.69 -27.38 -6.95
N MET A 76 10.60 -26.63 -6.96
CA MET A 76 9.80 -26.37 -5.77
C MET A 76 8.65 -27.38 -5.70
N ALA A 77 8.74 -28.30 -4.72
CA ALA A 77 7.71 -29.29 -4.45
C ALA A 77 6.60 -28.71 -3.56
N ALA A 78 5.34 -29.01 -3.86
CA ALA A 78 4.19 -28.41 -3.19
C ALA A 78 4.01 -28.86 -1.73
N ASP A 79 4.31 -30.12 -1.45
CA ASP A 79 4.30 -30.74 -0.12
C ASP A 79 5.33 -30.09 0.83
N LYS A 80 6.48 -29.67 0.31
CA LYS A 80 7.53 -29.01 1.09
C LYS A 80 7.36 -27.50 1.26
N ASN A 81 6.50 -26.88 0.45
CA ASN A 81 6.32 -25.43 0.39
C ASN A 81 4.84 -25.03 0.53
N GLU A 82 4.10 -25.80 1.33
CA GLU A 82 2.64 -25.70 1.43
C GLU A 82 2.16 -24.28 1.73
N ASP A 83 2.77 -23.58 2.69
CA ASP A 83 2.42 -22.21 3.06
C ASP A 83 2.52 -21.24 1.88
N LEU A 84 3.54 -21.39 1.03
CA LEU A 84 3.74 -20.55 -0.14
C LEU A 84 2.68 -20.83 -1.21
N PHE A 85 2.40 -22.10 -1.47
CA PHE A 85 1.36 -22.50 -2.44
C PHE A 85 -0.03 -22.07 -1.97
N ARG A 86 -0.38 -22.24 -0.70
CA ARG A 86 -1.64 -21.77 -0.10
C ARG A 86 -1.80 -20.27 -0.27
N LEU A 87 -0.75 -19.49 -0.02
CA LEU A 87 -0.75 -18.05 -0.25
C LEU A 87 -1.04 -17.72 -1.73
N VAL A 88 -0.32 -18.35 -2.66
CA VAL A 88 -0.53 -18.09 -4.10
C VAL A 88 -1.95 -18.46 -4.54
N GLN A 89 -2.49 -19.60 -4.10
CA GLN A 89 -3.85 -20.03 -4.42
C GLN A 89 -4.90 -19.04 -3.89
N PHE A 90 -4.70 -18.50 -2.69
CA PHE A 90 -5.61 -17.48 -2.17
C PHE A 90 -5.54 -16.19 -2.96
N LEU A 91 -4.34 -15.76 -3.35
CA LEU A 91 -4.15 -14.57 -4.17
C LEU A 91 -4.80 -14.76 -5.56
N GLU A 92 -4.60 -15.92 -6.19
CA GLU A 92 -5.26 -16.29 -7.46
C GLU A 92 -6.79 -16.13 -7.37
N ALA A 93 -7.39 -16.58 -6.26
CA ALA A 93 -8.83 -16.55 -6.08
C ALA A 93 -9.40 -15.18 -5.65
N ASN A 94 -8.57 -14.25 -5.15
CA ASN A 94 -9.08 -13.07 -4.43
C ASN A 94 -8.31 -11.75 -4.65
N VAL A 95 -7.25 -11.69 -5.46
CA VAL A 95 -6.44 -10.47 -5.62
C VAL A 95 -7.25 -9.25 -6.06
N ASP A 96 -8.29 -9.45 -6.87
CA ASP A 96 -9.21 -8.42 -7.37
C ASP A 96 -10.10 -7.82 -6.28
N LYS A 97 -10.30 -8.56 -5.19
CA LYS A 97 -11.08 -8.14 -4.02
C LYS A 97 -10.24 -7.41 -2.98
N LEU A 98 -8.92 -7.57 -3.02
CA LEU A 98 -8.03 -6.90 -2.08
C LEU A 98 -7.87 -5.41 -2.44
N PRO A 99 -7.89 -4.48 -1.45
CA PRO A 99 -7.79 -3.06 -1.74
C PRO A 99 -6.40 -2.68 -2.28
N PRO A 100 -6.32 -1.88 -3.36
CA PRO A 100 -5.06 -1.34 -3.84
C PRO A 100 -4.30 -0.54 -2.76
N GLY A 101 -3.00 -0.71 -2.72
CA GLY A 101 -2.10 -0.17 -1.70
C GLY A 101 -1.98 -1.04 -0.44
N LEU A 102 -2.77 -2.14 -0.31
CA LEU A 102 -2.59 -3.12 0.76
C LEU A 102 -1.21 -3.77 0.66
N ARG A 103 -0.46 -3.81 1.78
CA ARG A 103 0.92 -4.32 1.80
C ARG A 103 1.05 -5.47 2.77
N PHE A 104 1.82 -6.47 2.37
CA PHE A 104 2.24 -7.58 3.22
C PHE A 104 3.66 -8.03 2.87
N GLN A 105 4.28 -8.77 3.78
CA GLN A 105 5.70 -9.08 3.72
C GLN A 105 5.97 -10.55 4.03
N LEU A 106 6.97 -11.12 3.38
CA LEU A 106 7.44 -12.47 3.65
C LEU A 106 8.88 -12.40 4.18
N ALA A 107 9.12 -13.09 5.29
CA ALA A 107 10.45 -13.45 5.75
C ALA A 107 10.68 -14.91 5.35
N VAL A 108 11.64 -15.16 4.44
CA VAL A 108 11.81 -16.47 3.83
C VAL A 108 13.14 -17.08 4.27
N LEU A 109 13.09 -18.25 4.88
CA LEU A 109 14.24 -19.05 5.28
C LEU A 109 14.63 -19.99 4.14
N LEU A 110 15.85 -19.82 3.66
CA LEU A 110 16.48 -20.51 2.53
C LEU A 110 17.69 -21.29 3.04
N ASP A 111 17.48 -22.49 3.58
CA ASP A 111 18.57 -23.36 4.03
C ASP A 111 19.61 -22.61 4.91
N GLY A 112 19.12 -22.07 6.03
CA GLY A 112 19.92 -21.29 6.99
C GLY A 112 20.15 -19.81 6.65
N HIS A 113 19.71 -19.33 5.47
CA HIS A 113 19.80 -17.92 5.08
C HIS A 113 18.44 -17.24 5.04
N TRP A 114 18.36 -15.96 5.41
CA TRP A 114 17.11 -15.20 5.41
C TRP A 114 17.07 -14.18 4.27
N THR A 115 15.94 -14.13 3.56
CA THR A 115 15.64 -13.10 2.57
C THR A 115 14.28 -12.44 2.83
N ALA A 116 14.12 -11.20 2.40
CA ALA A 116 12.92 -10.40 2.62
C ALA A 116 12.16 -10.20 1.30
N VAL A 117 10.84 -10.37 1.30
CA VAL A 117 9.98 -10.03 0.15
C VAL A 117 8.88 -9.07 0.59
N ASP A 118 8.80 -7.91 -0.07
CA ASP A 118 7.75 -6.92 0.13
C ASP A 118 6.71 -7.06 -0.98
N HIS A 119 5.42 -6.88 -0.65
CA HIS A 119 4.33 -6.92 -1.61
C HIS A 119 3.44 -5.69 -1.49
N VAL A 120 2.83 -5.30 -2.61
CA VAL A 120 1.71 -4.37 -2.63
C VAL A 120 0.65 -4.85 -3.62
N ILE A 121 -0.61 -4.77 -3.21
CA ILE A 121 -1.75 -4.94 -4.09
C ILE A 121 -1.92 -3.69 -4.94
N THR A 122 -2.13 -3.87 -6.23
CA THR A 122 -2.37 -2.80 -7.21
C THR A 122 -3.67 -3.08 -7.96
N SER A 123 -4.17 -2.12 -8.72
CA SER A 123 -5.32 -2.34 -9.60
C SER A 123 -5.07 -3.37 -10.72
N LYS A 124 -3.81 -3.76 -10.96
CA LYS A 124 -3.40 -4.69 -12.01
C LYS A 124 -2.93 -6.06 -11.47
N GLY A 125 -2.99 -6.28 -10.17
CA GLY A 125 -2.40 -7.46 -9.51
C GLY A 125 -1.38 -7.08 -8.45
N ILE A 126 -0.31 -7.86 -8.30
CA ILE A 126 0.65 -7.77 -7.20
C ILE A 126 2.00 -7.30 -7.72
N SER A 127 2.53 -6.25 -7.10
CA SER A 127 3.93 -5.89 -7.26
C SER A 127 4.75 -6.45 -6.09
N CYS A 128 5.87 -7.09 -6.37
CA CYS A 128 6.73 -7.68 -5.34
C CYS A 128 8.21 -7.25 -5.46
N PHE A 129 8.89 -7.11 -4.33
CA PHE A 129 10.31 -6.74 -4.26
C PHE A 129 11.07 -7.66 -3.30
N ASN A 130 12.03 -8.42 -3.81
CA ASN A 130 12.95 -9.18 -2.98
C ASN A 130 14.22 -8.37 -2.66
N LEU A 131 14.48 -8.22 -1.37
CA LEU A 131 15.67 -7.56 -0.84
C LEU A 131 16.51 -8.60 -0.09
N ASP A 132 17.59 -9.04 -0.74
CA ASP A 132 18.56 -9.95 -0.15
C ASP A 132 19.85 -9.21 0.20
N ALA A 133 20.26 -9.26 1.47
CA ALA A 133 21.43 -8.51 1.94
C ALA A 133 22.77 -9.07 1.41
N VAL A 134 22.81 -10.36 1.05
CA VAL A 134 24.01 -11.09 0.59
C VAL A 134 24.05 -11.19 -0.94
N MET A 135 22.90 -11.06 -1.61
CA MET A 135 22.69 -11.44 -3.01
C MET A 135 22.98 -12.94 -3.22
N ASP A 136 22.38 -13.77 -2.38
CA ASP A 136 22.52 -15.23 -2.43
C ASP A 136 21.87 -15.80 -3.71
N LYS A 137 22.53 -16.77 -4.36
CA LYS A 137 21.97 -17.47 -5.52
C LYS A 137 20.70 -18.27 -5.16
N ARG A 138 20.59 -18.76 -3.92
CA ARG A 138 19.39 -19.41 -3.38
C ARG A 138 18.21 -18.44 -3.33
N ALA A 139 18.45 -17.19 -2.91
CA ALA A 139 17.42 -16.15 -2.92
C ALA A 139 16.96 -15.81 -4.34
N LEU A 140 17.89 -15.74 -5.31
CA LEU A 140 17.55 -15.56 -6.72
C LEU A 140 16.67 -16.71 -7.24
N ARG A 141 17.03 -17.97 -6.94
CA ARG A 141 16.24 -19.13 -7.38
C ARG A 141 14.84 -19.14 -6.77
N PHE A 142 14.76 -18.99 -5.45
CA PHE A 142 13.48 -18.85 -4.74
C PHE A 142 12.61 -17.77 -5.38
N PHE A 143 13.14 -16.56 -5.55
CA PHE A 143 12.33 -15.44 -6.02
C PHE A 143 11.87 -15.62 -7.47
N ARG A 144 12.71 -16.21 -8.34
CA ARG A 144 12.31 -16.59 -9.70
C ARG A 144 11.19 -17.64 -9.70
N ASN A 145 11.31 -18.68 -8.88
CA ASN A 145 10.27 -19.70 -8.75
C ASN A 145 8.96 -19.08 -8.25
N TYR A 146 9.04 -18.20 -7.25
CA TYR A 146 7.89 -17.49 -6.71
C TYR A 146 7.21 -16.57 -7.73
N ILE A 147 7.98 -15.82 -8.52
CA ILE A 147 7.43 -14.99 -9.60
C ILE A 147 6.72 -15.85 -10.65
N ILE A 148 7.29 -17.01 -11.01
CA ILE A 148 6.65 -17.95 -11.95
C ILE A 148 5.30 -18.44 -11.41
N LEU A 149 5.17 -18.67 -10.09
CA LEU A 149 3.89 -19.03 -9.48
C LEU A 149 2.87 -17.89 -9.60
N LEU A 150 3.27 -16.67 -9.27
CA LEU A 150 2.39 -15.50 -9.36
C LEU A 150 1.96 -15.21 -10.80
N ASP A 151 2.86 -15.41 -11.77
CA ASP A 151 2.60 -15.25 -13.20
C ASP A 151 1.62 -16.32 -13.71
N LYS A 152 1.83 -17.59 -13.34
CA LYS A 152 0.90 -18.69 -13.66
C LYS A 152 -0.50 -18.47 -13.08
N ALA A 153 -0.58 -17.94 -11.86
CA ALA A 153 -1.82 -17.53 -11.21
C ALA A 153 -2.43 -16.24 -11.81
N LYS A 154 -1.76 -15.60 -12.78
CA LYS A 154 -2.17 -14.34 -13.42
C LYS A 154 -2.40 -13.19 -12.44
N VAL A 155 -1.65 -13.20 -11.33
CA VAL A 155 -1.72 -12.16 -10.30
C VAL A 155 -0.47 -11.28 -10.28
N LEU A 156 0.58 -11.63 -11.02
CA LEU A 156 1.79 -10.81 -11.12
C LEU A 156 1.55 -9.54 -11.92
N HIS A 157 1.86 -8.39 -11.33
CA HIS A 157 1.89 -7.11 -12.02
C HIS A 157 3.32 -6.64 -12.32
N ALA A 158 4.20 -6.62 -11.31
CA ALA A 158 5.61 -6.24 -11.48
C ALA A 158 6.50 -6.92 -10.45
N SER A 159 7.77 -7.18 -10.79
CA SER A 159 8.71 -7.73 -9.81
C SER A 159 10.13 -7.18 -9.91
N TYR A 160 10.75 -7.03 -8.73
CA TYR A 160 12.06 -6.43 -8.56
C TYR A 160 12.91 -7.27 -7.61
N MET A 161 14.21 -7.37 -7.87
CA MET A 161 15.15 -8.05 -6.97
C MET A 161 16.42 -7.23 -6.80
N TYR A 162 16.84 -6.99 -5.57
CA TYR A 162 18.17 -6.44 -5.30
C TYR A 162 19.23 -7.54 -5.48
N TYR A 163 19.83 -7.61 -6.66
CA TYR A 163 20.76 -8.64 -7.07
C TYR A 163 21.63 -8.17 -8.25
N VAL A 164 22.94 -8.38 -8.18
CA VAL A 164 23.83 -8.27 -9.33
C VAL A 164 24.36 -9.64 -9.73
N SER A 165 24.19 -9.99 -11.01
CA SER A 165 24.78 -11.19 -11.57
C SER A 165 26.24 -10.91 -11.88
N VAL A 166 27.15 -11.57 -11.16
CA VAL A 166 28.59 -11.51 -11.43
C VAL A 166 29.08 -12.95 -11.55
N PRO A 167 29.89 -13.28 -12.58
CA PRO A 167 30.52 -14.59 -12.68
C PRO A 167 31.30 -14.91 -11.40
N GLU A 168 31.03 -16.07 -10.81
CA GLU A 168 31.68 -16.54 -9.58
C GLU A 168 32.21 -17.95 -9.82
N SER A 169 33.52 -18.13 -9.69
CA SER A 169 34.14 -19.46 -9.57
C SER A 169 33.97 -19.98 -8.13
N PRO A 170 33.65 -21.27 -7.93
CA PRO A 170 33.43 -21.84 -6.58
C PRO A 170 34.61 -21.67 -5.62
N PHE A 171 35.82 -21.52 -6.16
CA PHE A 171 37.07 -21.46 -5.39
C PHE A 171 37.67 -20.05 -5.33
N GLU A 172 37.07 -19.08 -6.01
CA GLU A 172 37.59 -17.72 -6.06
C GLU A 172 36.93 -16.82 -5.01
N ARG A 173 37.67 -15.79 -4.58
CA ARG A 173 37.10 -14.74 -3.73
C ARG A 173 35.95 -14.07 -4.46
N THR A 174 34.91 -13.72 -3.70
CA THR A 174 33.75 -12.98 -4.23
C THR A 174 34.20 -11.77 -5.05
N PRO A 175 33.75 -11.63 -6.30
CA PRO A 175 34.19 -10.56 -7.19
C PRO A 175 34.00 -9.17 -6.59
N LYS A 176 34.95 -8.26 -6.83
CA LYS A 176 34.90 -6.86 -6.35
C LYS A 176 33.61 -6.13 -6.76
N GLU A 177 33.03 -6.48 -7.91
CA GLU A 177 31.77 -5.91 -8.36
C GLU A 177 30.61 -6.33 -7.47
N LYS A 178 30.51 -7.61 -7.11
CA LYS A 178 29.47 -8.12 -6.20
C LYS A 178 29.65 -7.58 -4.78
N VAL A 179 30.88 -7.57 -4.26
CA VAL A 179 31.20 -6.94 -2.96
C VAL A 179 30.80 -5.47 -2.91
N GLY A 180 30.83 -4.78 -4.05
CA GLY A 180 30.41 -3.39 -4.19
C GLY A 180 28.89 -3.19 -4.06
N ASN A 181 28.11 -4.26 -4.03
CA ASN A 181 26.65 -4.24 -3.90
C ASN A 181 26.15 -5.00 -2.65
N MET A 182 26.94 -5.93 -2.10
CA MET A 182 26.59 -6.70 -0.90
C MET A 182 26.46 -5.80 0.34
N ILE A 183 25.34 -5.97 1.05
CA ILE A 183 25.06 -5.24 2.29
C ILE A 183 25.63 -6.03 3.48
N GLN A 184 25.40 -7.34 3.50
CA GLN A 184 25.94 -8.29 4.46
C GLN A 184 27.17 -9.00 3.88
N MET A 185 28.17 -9.21 4.74
CA MET A 185 29.43 -9.89 4.40
C MET A 185 29.73 -11.09 5.31
N ASP A 186 29.07 -11.21 6.48
CA ASP A 186 29.25 -12.36 7.38
C ASP A 186 28.16 -13.43 7.21
N PHE A 187 28.33 -14.57 7.89
CA PHE A 187 27.43 -15.72 7.84
C PHE A 187 26.33 -15.72 8.91
N VAL A 188 26.36 -14.76 9.85
CA VAL A 188 25.55 -14.83 11.08
C VAL A 188 24.49 -13.73 11.18
N SER A 189 24.62 -12.65 10.40
CA SER A 189 23.78 -11.45 10.56
C SER A 189 22.51 -11.43 9.70
N CYS A 190 22.21 -12.48 8.92
CA CYS A 190 21.08 -12.50 7.96
C CYS A 190 19.73 -12.18 8.61
N GLY A 191 19.45 -12.70 9.81
CA GLY A 191 18.23 -12.38 10.54
C GLY A 191 18.15 -10.91 10.99
N ILE A 192 19.28 -10.27 11.30
CA ILE A 192 19.32 -8.84 11.65
C ILE A 192 18.96 -8.00 10.44
N PHE A 193 19.56 -8.29 9.29
CA PHE A 193 19.29 -7.58 8.03
C PHE A 193 17.86 -7.78 7.60
N MET A 194 17.35 -9.00 7.56
CA MET A 194 15.96 -9.30 7.24
C MET A 194 15.03 -8.45 8.13
N ALA A 195 15.21 -8.52 9.46
CA ALA A 195 14.32 -7.84 10.38
C ALA A 195 14.41 -6.31 10.26
N ASP A 196 15.59 -5.78 9.93
CA ASP A 196 15.80 -4.35 9.70
C ASP A 196 15.20 -3.88 8.37
N HIS A 197 15.40 -4.65 7.31
CA HIS A 197 14.91 -4.43 5.96
C HIS A 197 13.39 -4.46 5.90
N LEU A 198 12.71 -5.51 6.40
CA LEU A 198 11.24 -5.51 6.45
C LEU A 198 10.69 -4.29 7.20
N SER A 199 11.35 -3.90 8.29
CA SER A 199 10.98 -2.71 9.06
C SER A 199 11.19 -1.39 8.33
N PHE A 200 12.14 -1.34 7.40
CA PHE A 200 12.33 -0.21 6.51
C PHE A 200 11.25 -0.20 5.43
N LEU A 201 11.11 -1.32 4.73
CA LEU A 201 10.16 -1.52 3.63
C LEU A 201 8.72 -1.18 4.04
N SER A 202 8.31 -1.55 5.26
CA SER A 202 6.95 -1.34 5.76
C SER A 202 6.55 0.13 6.01
N ARG A 203 7.51 1.05 5.98
CA ARG A 203 7.28 2.50 6.21
C ARG A 203 7.74 3.38 5.05
N THR A 204 8.13 2.75 3.95
CA THR A 204 8.72 3.39 2.78
C THR A 204 7.82 3.09 1.59
N ASN A 205 7.56 4.05 0.71
CA ASN A 205 6.73 3.84 -0.47
C ASN A 205 7.56 3.19 -1.59
N VAL A 206 8.06 1.98 -1.32
CA VAL A 206 9.10 1.31 -2.10
C VAL A 206 8.71 1.19 -3.57
N PHE A 207 7.47 0.78 -3.84
CA PHE A 207 6.99 0.53 -5.19
C PHE A 207 6.82 1.81 -6.02
N HIS A 208 6.50 2.95 -5.41
CA HIS A 208 6.54 4.22 -6.11
C HIS A 208 7.97 4.54 -6.56
N HIS A 209 8.95 4.42 -5.66
CA HIS A 209 10.36 4.69 -5.99
C HIS A 209 10.89 3.74 -7.06
N LEU A 210 10.55 2.44 -6.98
CA LEU A 210 10.95 1.46 -7.99
C LEU A 210 10.31 1.75 -9.35
N LYS A 211 9.00 2.04 -9.38
CA LYS A 211 8.28 2.43 -10.61
C LYS A 211 8.91 3.64 -11.29
N THR A 212 9.19 4.69 -10.53
CA THR A 212 9.80 5.92 -11.06
C THR A 212 11.19 5.67 -11.64
N MET A 213 11.96 4.74 -11.04
CA MET A 213 13.34 4.45 -11.45
C MET A 213 13.43 3.52 -12.66
N VAL A 214 12.65 2.44 -12.68
CA VAL A 214 12.84 1.34 -13.64
C VAL A 214 11.54 0.85 -14.30
N GLY A 215 10.43 1.57 -14.10
CA GLY A 215 9.10 1.19 -14.63
C GLY A 215 8.47 0.03 -13.87
N GLU A 216 7.47 -0.61 -14.50
CA GLU A 216 6.72 -1.76 -13.96
C GLU A 216 7.02 -3.04 -14.76
N PRO A 217 8.23 -3.63 -14.68
CA PRO A 217 8.62 -4.80 -15.45
C PRO A 217 8.10 -6.10 -14.83
N ALA A 218 7.89 -7.11 -15.68
CA ALA A 218 7.59 -8.47 -15.22
C ALA A 218 8.67 -9.01 -14.27
N PHE A 219 9.96 -8.76 -14.55
CA PHE A 219 11.08 -9.02 -13.65
C PHE A 219 12.28 -8.10 -13.93
N LYS A 220 12.85 -7.50 -12.88
CA LYS A 220 14.05 -6.65 -12.96
C LYS A 220 14.99 -6.88 -11.79
N THR A 221 16.27 -7.10 -12.10
CA THR A 221 17.35 -7.08 -11.11
C THR A 221 17.92 -5.68 -10.95
N LEU A 222 18.30 -5.34 -9.72
CA LEU A 222 18.78 -4.01 -9.29
C LEU A 222 20.13 -4.15 -8.58
N GLY A 223 21.08 -3.29 -8.94
CA GLY A 223 22.30 -3.06 -8.18
C GLY A 223 22.21 -1.77 -7.36
N ARG A 224 23.30 -1.44 -6.65
CA ARG A 224 23.41 -0.23 -5.81
C ARG A 224 23.09 1.07 -6.57
N ASN A 225 23.39 1.11 -7.87
CA ASN A 225 23.22 2.30 -8.70
C ASN A 225 21.74 2.53 -9.03
N ASP A 226 20.92 1.48 -8.99
CA ASP A 226 19.48 1.53 -9.25
C ASP A 226 18.68 1.89 -7.97
N VAL A 227 19.33 1.94 -6.81
CA VAL A 227 18.71 2.31 -5.54
C VAL A 227 18.63 3.83 -5.44
N SER A 228 17.42 4.39 -5.58
CA SER A 228 17.19 5.82 -5.44
C SER A 228 17.52 6.33 -4.02
N PRO A 229 17.76 7.65 -3.83
CA PRO A 229 18.08 8.20 -2.52
C PRO A 229 17.07 7.83 -1.41
N PRO A 230 15.74 7.85 -1.63
CA PRO A 230 14.76 7.41 -0.62
C PRO A 230 14.93 5.94 -0.17
N LEU A 231 15.48 5.08 -1.03
CA LEU A 231 15.73 3.67 -0.76
C LEU A 231 17.13 3.38 -0.18
N ALA A 232 18.05 4.35 -0.26
CA ALA A 232 19.42 4.20 0.27
C ALA A 232 19.52 3.78 1.76
N PRO A 233 18.56 4.07 2.66
CA PRO A 233 18.64 3.60 4.05
C PRO A 233 18.69 2.08 4.23
N ILE A 234 18.42 1.27 3.21
CA ILE A 234 18.69 -0.19 3.24
C ILE A 234 20.17 -0.50 3.52
N PHE A 235 21.08 0.43 3.22
CA PHE A 235 22.52 0.30 3.42
C PHE A 235 23.00 0.70 4.81
N ARG A 236 22.13 1.16 5.71
CA ARG A 236 22.53 1.74 7.00
C ARG A 236 23.22 0.79 7.98
N LEU A 237 23.14 -0.52 7.74
CA LEU A 237 23.84 -1.54 8.53
C LEU A 237 24.91 -2.27 7.72
N THR A 238 25.30 -1.74 6.55
CA THR A 238 26.22 -2.44 5.66
C THR A 238 27.54 -2.78 6.35
N GLN A 239 28.03 -3.98 6.06
CA GLN A 239 29.35 -4.47 6.45
C GLN A 239 30.40 -4.26 5.35
N SER A 240 30.01 -3.77 4.17
CA SER A 240 30.90 -3.55 3.04
C SER A 240 31.39 -2.10 3.00
N LYS A 241 32.65 -1.89 3.39
CA LYS A 241 33.34 -0.59 3.19
C LYS A 241 33.40 -0.22 1.70
N HIS A 242 33.47 -1.22 0.83
CA HIS A 242 33.50 -1.04 -0.63
C HIS A 242 32.17 -0.51 -1.17
N LEU A 243 31.04 -1.04 -0.70
CA LEU A 243 29.71 -0.52 -1.02
C LEU A 243 29.60 0.96 -0.60
N LEU A 244 29.94 1.31 0.64
CA LEU A 244 29.88 2.69 1.15
C LEU A 244 30.72 3.68 0.33
N ARG A 245 31.89 3.24 -0.17
CA ARG A 245 32.75 4.08 -1.02
C ARG A 245 32.10 4.37 -2.37
N LYS A 246 31.32 3.43 -2.91
CA LYS A 246 30.67 3.51 -4.22
C LYS A 246 29.28 4.17 -4.20
N LEU A 247 28.70 4.47 -3.04
CA LEU A 247 27.44 5.21 -2.96
C LEU A 247 27.58 6.64 -3.49
N SER A 248 26.56 7.11 -4.19
CA SER A 248 26.51 8.46 -4.75
C SER A 248 26.35 9.54 -3.66
N GLY A 249 26.68 10.79 -3.99
CA GLY A 249 26.52 11.94 -3.08
C GLY A 249 25.08 12.08 -2.57
N GLN A 250 24.09 11.88 -3.45
CA GLN A 250 22.67 11.94 -3.08
C GLN A 250 22.28 10.78 -2.14
N GLN A 251 22.74 9.56 -2.42
CA GLN A 251 22.48 8.41 -1.54
C GLN A 251 23.07 8.62 -0.14
N ILE A 252 24.31 9.12 -0.05
CA ILE A 252 24.96 9.25 1.26
C ILE A 252 24.41 10.37 2.13
N GLY A 253 23.76 11.38 1.52
CA GLY A 253 23.13 12.50 2.22
C GLY A 253 21.78 12.19 2.86
N VAL A 254 21.20 11.01 2.59
CA VAL A 254 19.86 10.64 3.06
C VAL A 254 19.88 10.38 4.58
N PRO A 255 18.93 10.94 5.34
CA PRO A 255 18.71 10.62 6.74
C PRO A 255 18.40 9.13 6.97
N ILE A 256 19.15 8.48 7.86
CA ILE A 256 18.96 7.07 8.27
C ILE A 256 18.45 6.93 9.71
N SER A 257 18.42 8.03 10.47
CA SER A 257 17.84 8.12 11.81
C SER A 257 16.82 9.27 11.90
N LYS A 258 15.98 9.24 12.94
CA LYS A 258 14.88 10.19 13.15
C LYS A 258 15.10 11.14 14.35
N LYS A 259 16.35 11.40 14.69
CA LYS A 259 16.70 12.30 15.80
C LYS A 259 16.83 13.73 15.27
N ASP A 260 16.78 14.72 16.15
CA ASP A 260 16.92 16.15 15.82
C ASP A 260 18.20 16.45 15.03
N ASN A 261 19.26 15.65 15.25
CA ASN A 261 20.40 15.51 14.34
C ASN A 261 20.37 14.12 13.68
N PRO A 262 19.75 13.98 12.50
CA PRO A 262 19.63 12.70 11.85
C PRO A 262 21.01 12.24 11.36
N LYS A 263 21.38 11.02 11.73
CA LYS A 263 22.54 10.37 11.12
C LYS A 263 22.25 10.12 9.65
N THR A 264 23.28 10.15 8.83
CA THR A 264 23.29 9.87 7.40
C THR A 264 24.21 8.68 7.10
N LEU A 265 24.17 8.17 5.87
CA LEU A 265 25.15 7.15 5.44
C LEU A 265 26.56 7.74 5.34
N LYS A 266 26.70 9.08 5.18
CA LYS A 266 27.99 9.77 5.26
C LYS A 266 28.65 9.59 6.62
N ASP A 267 27.89 9.61 7.71
CA ASP A 267 28.43 9.41 9.06
C ASP A 267 28.95 7.98 9.24
N ILE A 268 28.25 6.98 8.68
CA ILE A 268 28.71 5.59 8.68
C ILE A 268 29.98 5.45 7.83
N LYS A 269 30.03 6.12 6.68
CA LYS A 269 31.21 6.15 5.82
C LYS A 269 32.41 6.73 6.56
N GLN A 270 32.23 7.82 7.31
CA GLN A 270 33.29 8.39 8.16
C GLN A 270 33.71 7.44 9.28
N GLN A 271 32.76 6.86 10.01
CA GLN A 271 33.03 5.85 11.05
C GLN A 271 33.84 4.67 10.49
N SER A 272 33.56 4.25 9.26
CA SER A 272 34.26 3.14 8.61
C SER A 272 35.75 3.38 8.35
N LEU A 273 36.22 4.63 8.45
CA LEU A 273 37.64 4.98 8.32
C LEU A 273 38.43 4.68 9.60
N THR A 274 37.79 4.78 10.76
CA THR A 274 38.43 4.64 12.08
C THR A 274 38.04 3.35 12.80
N GLU A 275 36.88 2.77 12.49
CA GLU A 275 36.31 1.63 13.21
C GLU A 275 35.83 0.51 12.27
N SER A 276 35.56 -0.66 12.85
CA SER A 276 34.88 -1.76 12.15
C SER A 276 33.36 -1.52 12.17
N ILE A 277 32.78 -1.28 11.01
CA ILE A 277 31.32 -1.11 10.86
C ILE A 277 30.54 -2.41 11.11
N LYS A 278 31.21 -3.57 11.23
CA LYS A 278 30.59 -4.83 11.64
C LYS A 278 29.99 -4.72 13.06
N TYR A 279 30.59 -3.92 13.94
CA TYR A 279 30.05 -3.74 15.29
C TYR A 279 28.66 -3.08 15.29
N ASN A 280 28.33 -2.25 14.29
CA ASN A 280 27.02 -1.60 14.23
C ASN A 280 25.87 -2.62 14.06
N VAL A 281 26.08 -3.68 13.27
CA VAL A 281 25.08 -4.72 13.06
C VAL A 281 25.02 -5.70 14.22
N ILE A 282 26.16 -6.09 14.81
CA ILE A 282 26.19 -6.94 16.01
C ILE A 282 25.49 -6.25 17.18
N ALA A 283 25.84 -4.99 17.48
CA ALA A 283 25.20 -4.22 18.56
C ALA A 283 23.70 -4.01 18.33
N LYS A 284 23.27 -3.92 17.06
CA LYS A 284 21.86 -3.90 16.69
C LYS A 284 21.19 -5.25 16.96
N GLY A 285 21.86 -6.36 16.67
CA GLY A 285 21.45 -7.73 16.97
C GLY A 285 21.29 -7.96 18.47
N ASP A 286 22.32 -7.67 19.26
CA ASP A 286 22.28 -7.78 20.73
C ASP A 286 21.09 -7.02 21.30
N LYS A 287 20.94 -5.74 20.92
CA LYS A 287 19.81 -4.92 21.37
C LYS A 287 18.45 -5.45 20.94
N LEU A 288 18.36 -6.12 19.80
CA LEU A 288 17.11 -6.71 19.31
C LEU A 288 16.76 -7.96 20.13
N LEU A 289 17.73 -8.83 20.38
CA LEU A 289 17.57 -10.09 21.10
C LEU A 289 17.36 -9.84 22.60
N ASP A 290 18.09 -8.92 23.22
CA ASP A 290 17.92 -8.54 24.64
C ASP A 290 16.52 -8.01 24.91
N LYS A 291 15.98 -7.22 23.99
CA LYS A 291 14.60 -6.74 24.09
C LYS A 291 13.60 -7.87 23.94
N ALA A 292 13.85 -8.82 23.04
CA ALA A 292 12.97 -9.96 22.88
C ALA A 292 12.94 -10.84 24.13
N ILE A 293 14.11 -11.06 24.77
CA ILE A 293 14.19 -11.77 26.06
C ILE A 293 13.36 -11.03 27.11
N ALA A 294 13.62 -9.75 27.33
CA ALA A 294 12.89 -8.96 28.33
C ALA A 294 11.37 -8.89 28.06
N ASP A 295 10.96 -8.73 26.80
CA ASP A 295 9.55 -8.78 26.41
C ASP A 295 8.94 -10.16 26.74
N LEU A 296 9.62 -11.26 26.38
CA LEU A 296 9.12 -12.62 26.66
C LEU A 296 9.03 -12.90 28.16
N GLU A 297 10.05 -12.55 28.95
CA GLU A 297 10.07 -12.72 30.41
C GLU A 297 8.89 -12.03 31.09
N SER A 298 8.45 -10.88 30.58
CA SER A 298 7.33 -10.10 31.12
C SER A 298 5.95 -10.49 30.59
N ARG A 299 5.85 -11.49 29.71
CA ARG A 299 4.59 -11.85 29.03
C ARG A 299 3.97 -13.12 29.60
N GLU A 300 2.66 -13.07 29.75
CA GLU A 300 1.82 -14.23 30.03
C GLU A 300 1.76 -15.20 28.83
N PRO A 301 1.45 -16.50 29.04
CA PRO A 301 1.41 -17.50 27.97
C PRO A 301 0.50 -17.12 26.78
N SER A 302 -0.65 -16.50 27.04
CA SER A 302 -1.57 -16.04 25.99
C SER A 302 -0.96 -14.94 25.11
N GLY A 303 -0.16 -14.05 25.70
CA GLY A 303 0.58 -13.01 24.98
C GLY A 303 1.72 -13.58 24.14
N ILE A 304 2.30 -14.71 24.52
CA ILE A 304 3.30 -15.44 23.73
C ILE A 304 2.62 -16.14 22.56
N ALA A 305 1.53 -16.86 22.79
CA ALA A 305 0.74 -17.51 21.73
C ALA A 305 0.29 -16.50 20.65
N ALA A 306 -0.05 -15.27 21.04
CA ALA A 306 -0.41 -14.20 20.12
C ALA A 306 0.72 -13.82 19.14
N LEU A 307 1.99 -14.04 19.48
CA LEU A 307 3.12 -13.81 18.56
C LEU A 307 3.12 -14.81 17.39
N PHE A 308 2.57 -16.01 17.62
CA PHE A 308 2.52 -17.10 16.64
C PHE A 308 1.17 -17.20 15.91
N SER A 309 0.12 -16.56 16.44
CA SER A 309 -1.22 -16.54 15.83
C SER A 309 -1.35 -15.57 14.63
N HIS A 310 -0.24 -14.97 14.19
CA HIS A 310 -0.23 -14.09 13.02
C HIS A 310 -0.39 -14.90 11.73
N ASP A 311 -1.63 -15.22 11.39
CA ASP A 311 -1.96 -15.78 10.08
C ASP A 311 -2.21 -14.65 9.07
N LEU A 312 -1.31 -14.54 8.10
CA LEU A 312 -1.43 -13.57 7.02
C LEU A 312 -2.72 -13.82 6.22
N MET A 313 -3.08 -15.08 6.00
CA MET A 313 -4.22 -15.47 5.18
C MET A 313 -5.54 -15.01 5.80
N THR A 314 -5.74 -15.26 7.10
CA THR A 314 -6.88 -14.76 7.87
C THR A 314 -6.98 -13.23 7.80
N ARG A 315 -5.85 -12.52 7.88
CA ARG A 315 -5.83 -11.04 7.77
C ARG A 315 -6.23 -10.57 6.38
N LEU A 316 -5.76 -11.23 5.32
CA LEU A 316 -6.13 -10.89 3.94
C LEU A 316 -7.60 -11.25 3.66
N ALA A 317 -8.07 -12.40 4.16
CA ALA A 317 -9.45 -12.85 4.02
C ALA A 317 -10.46 -11.87 4.63
N ALA A 318 -10.10 -11.17 5.71
CA ALA A 318 -10.94 -10.11 6.27
C ALA A 318 -11.25 -9.01 5.24
N TYR A 319 -10.29 -8.62 4.40
CA TYR A 319 -10.52 -7.64 3.33
C TYR A 319 -11.42 -8.19 2.22
N VAL A 320 -11.26 -9.47 1.88
CA VAL A 320 -12.13 -10.15 0.90
C VAL A 320 -13.58 -10.11 1.35
N ASN A 321 -13.84 -10.35 2.64
CA ASN A 321 -15.19 -10.30 3.20
C ASN A 321 -15.79 -8.90 3.24
N HIS A 322 -14.96 -7.86 3.26
CA HIS A 322 -15.38 -6.45 3.26
C HIS A 322 -15.27 -5.80 1.88
N TYR A 323 -15.06 -6.60 0.83
CA TYR A 323 -14.86 -6.11 -0.52
C TYR A 323 -16.00 -5.19 -0.97
N SER A 324 -15.61 -4.03 -1.49
CA SER A 324 -16.49 -3.15 -2.23
C SER A 324 -15.75 -2.64 -3.47
N PRO A 325 -16.33 -2.81 -4.69
CA PRO A 325 -15.74 -2.28 -5.91
C PRO A 325 -15.51 -0.77 -5.84
N VAL A 326 -16.47 -0.03 -5.29
CA VAL A 326 -16.43 1.44 -5.21
C VAL A 326 -15.37 1.91 -4.23
N VAL A 327 -15.29 1.28 -3.05
CA VAL A 327 -14.28 1.64 -2.05
C VAL A 327 -12.88 1.25 -2.53
N ASN A 328 -12.72 0.11 -3.21
CA ASN A 328 -11.44 -0.28 -3.83
C ASN A 328 -11.05 0.66 -4.97
N GLN A 329 -12.00 1.17 -5.75
CA GLN A 329 -11.74 2.18 -6.78
C GLN A 329 -11.19 3.47 -6.15
N LEU A 330 -11.79 3.94 -5.05
CA LEU A 330 -11.29 5.11 -4.33
C LEU A 330 -9.89 4.87 -3.74
N ALA A 331 -9.68 3.71 -3.10
CA ALA A 331 -8.38 3.34 -2.56
C ALA A 331 -7.29 3.30 -3.65
N GLY A 332 -7.62 2.76 -4.84
CA GLY A 332 -6.74 2.74 -6.00
C GLY A 332 -6.38 4.13 -6.54
N LEU A 333 -7.37 5.02 -6.62
CA LEU A 333 -7.14 6.42 -7.00
C LEU A 333 -6.17 7.10 -6.01
N ILE A 334 -6.43 6.96 -4.71
CA ILE A 334 -5.61 7.55 -3.66
C ILE A 334 -4.19 7.00 -3.70
N TYR A 335 -4.04 5.67 -3.72
CA TYR A 335 -2.73 5.01 -3.79
C TYR A 335 -1.90 5.51 -4.98
N THR A 336 -2.53 5.73 -6.13
CA THR A 336 -1.86 6.17 -7.35
C THR A 336 -1.45 7.64 -7.30
N ARG A 337 -2.30 8.52 -6.75
CA ARG A 337 -2.11 9.99 -6.84
C ARG A 337 -1.48 10.63 -5.61
N ILE A 338 -1.48 9.96 -4.46
CA ILE A 338 -0.95 10.53 -3.21
C ILE A 338 0.54 10.87 -3.31
N VAL A 339 1.27 10.23 -4.22
CA VAL A 339 2.70 10.48 -4.48
C VAL A 339 2.96 11.80 -5.21
N ASP A 340 1.93 12.36 -5.87
CA ASP A 340 2.03 13.65 -6.54
C ASP A 340 1.83 14.82 -5.57
N CYS A 341 1.35 14.55 -4.36
CA CYS A 341 1.14 15.54 -3.30
C CYS A 341 2.49 16.00 -2.72
N LYS A 342 2.78 17.30 -2.80
CA LYS A 342 4.02 17.85 -2.25
C LYS A 342 4.02 17.89 -0.72
N GLY A 343 5.19 17.74 -0.12
CA GLY A 343 5.37 17.90 1.33
C GLY A 343 4.88 16.72 2.16
N ILE A 344 4.57 15.58 1.53
CA ILE A 344 4.23 14.33 2.22
C ILE A 344 5.42 13.37 2.16
N ASP A 345 5.82 12.82 3.30
CA ASP A 345 6.88 11.80 3.34
C ASP A 345 6.30 10.39 3.16
N ASP A 346 7.15 9.45 2.75
CA ASP A 346 6.77 8.05 2.53
C ASP A 346 6.03 7.43 3.72
N GLN A 347 6.41 7.78 4.95
CA GLN A 347 5.79 7.19 6.11
C GLN A 347 4.36 7.71 6.27
N THR A 348 4.14 9.00 6.10
CA THR A 348 2.80 9.58 6.13
C THR A 348 1.91 8.94 5.05
N VAL A 349 2.45 8.69 3.85
CA VAL A 349 1.73 7.92 2.81
C VAL A 349 1.34 6.54 3.32
N MET A 350 2.27 5.79 3.92
CA MET A 350 1.98 4.46 4.47
C MET A 350 0.95 4.50 5.61
N GLN A 351 0.95 5.56 6.44
CA GLN A 351 -0.02 5.74 7.52
C GLN A 351 -1.41 6.07 6.99
N ILE A 352 -1.51 6.89 5.94
CA ILE A 352 -2.79 7.20 5.28
C ILE A 352 -3.37 5.93 4.66
N MET A 353 -2.58 5.16 3.91
CA MET A 353 -3.06 3.90 3.34
C MET A 353 -3.47 2.90 4.42
N ALA A 354 -2.72 2.78 5.52
CA ALA A 354 -3.12 1.93 6.63
C ALA A 354 -4.44 2.38 7.29
N ALA A 355 -4.67 3.69 7.44
CA ALA A 355 -5.92 4.21 7.96
C ALA A 355 -7.11 3.94 7.01
N ILE A 356 -6.90 4.05 5.69
CA ILE A 356 -7.92 3.67 4.69
C ILE A 356 -8.27 2.19 4.81
N HIS A 357 -7.27 1.30 4.88
CA HIS A 357 -7.52 -0.13 5.05
C HIS A 357 -8.24 -0.44 6.37
N GLN A 358 -7.97 0.30 7.45
CA GLN A 358 -8.69 0.13 8.71
C GLN A 358 -10.17 0.56 8.57
N ILE A 359 -10.44 1.67 7.88
CA ILE A 359 -11.81 2.12 7.58
C ILE A 359 -12.60 1.05 6.81
N ILE A 360 -11.96 0.35 5.86
CA ILE A 360 -12.59 -0.75 5.10
C ILE A 360 -13.04 -1.89 6.04
N LEU A 361 -12.23 -2.24 7.03
CA LEU A 361 -12.51 -3.33 7.96
C LEU A 361 -13.50 -2.97 9.08
N GLU A 362 -13.57 -1.70 9.49
CA GLU A 362 -14.36 -1.28 10.67
C GLU A 362 -15.76 -0.78 10.34
N LYS A 363 -16.05 -0.49 9.08
CA LYS A 363 -17.30 0.17 8.67
C LYS A 363 -18.20 -0.77 7.88
N ASP A 364 -19.48 -0.70 8.16
CA ASP A 364 -20.46 -1.71 7.74
C ASP A 364 -20.99 -1.49 6.32
N ASN A 365 -20.96 -0.26 5.80
CA ASN A 365 -21.46 0.06 4.47
C ASN A 365 -20.55 1.02 3.70
N ASP A 366 -20.67 1.00 2.37
CA ASP A 366 -19.82 1.76 1.46
C ASP A 366 -19.91 3.26 1.67
N LEU A 367 -21.11 3.81 1.87
CA LEU A 367 -21.26 5.25 2.10
C LEU A 367 -20.51 5.72 3.35
N SER A 368 -20.60 4.96 4.45
CA SER A 368 -19.87 5.26 5.68
C SER A 368 -18.36 5.15 5.51
N ARG A 369 -17.88 4.19 4.70
CA ARG A 369 -16.46 4.05 4.34
C ARG A 369 -15.98 5.25 3.51
N LEU A 370 -16.71 5.61 2.47
CA LEU A 370 -16.38 6.73 1.57
C LEU A 370 -16.34 8.07 2.33
N LYS A 371 -17.33 8.35 3.17
CA LYS A 371 -17.35 9.54 4.04
C LYS A 371 -16.16 9.58 5.00
N ALA A 372 -15.83 8.45 5.63
CA ALA A 372 -14.68 8.36 6.54
C ALA A 372 -13.35 8.56 5.80
N ILE A 373 -13.20 8.04 4.58
CA ILE A 373 -12.02 8.27 3.74
C ILE A 373 -11.89 9.76 3.38
N ASN A 374 -12.97 10.45 2.99
CA ASN A 374 -12.91 11.90 2.75
C ASN A 374 -12.45 12.69 3.97
N ALA A 375 -13.02 12.40 5.14
CA ALA A 375 -12.63 13.05 6.39
C ALA A 375 -11.14 12.80 6.73
N LEU A 376 -10.64 11.59 6.48
CA LEU A 376 -9.22 11.27 6.62
C LEU A 376 -8.36 12.10 5.66
N LEU A 377 -8.71 12.20 4.37
CA LEU A 377 -7.91 12.95 3.41
C LEU A 377 -7.87 14.45 3.73
N LEU A 378 -9.01 15.02 4.14
CA LEU A 378 -9.13 16.43 4.53
C LEU A 378 -8.25 16.80 5.73
N THR A 379 -7.97 15.84 6.62
CA THR A 379 -7.14 16.03 7.82
C THR A 379 -5.68 15.69 7.61
N ALA A 380 -5.39 14.64 6.84
CA ALA A 380 -4.06 14.05 6.75
C ALA A 380 -3.20 14.58 5.60
N LEU A 381 -3.81 15.10 4.52
CA LEU A 381 -3.06 15.62 3.38
C LEU A 381 -2.58 17.06 3.62
N PRO A 382 -1.40 17.43 3.07
CA PRO A 382 -0.84 18.77 3.23
C PRO A 382 -1.69 19.83 2.53
N LYS A 383 -1.88 20.96 3.21
CA LYS A 383 -2.61 22.11 2.66
C LYS A 383 -1.77 22.84 1.61
N ASN A 384 -2.41 23.62 0.76
CA ASN A 384 -1.79 24.52 -0.23
C ASN A 384 -0.97 23.78 -1.31
N ASP A 385 -1.38 22.58 -1.68
CA ASP A 385 -0.84 21.84 -2.82
C ASP A 385 -1.96 21.49 -3.81
N VAL A 386 -1.75 21.83 -5.08
CA VAL A 386 -2.75 21.62 -6.14
C VAL A 386 -3.10 20.14 -6.32
N ASN A 387 -2.13 19.23 -6.16
CA ASN A 387 -2.38 17.79 -6.32
C ASN A 387 -3.14 17.23 -5.12
N THR A 388 -2.86 17.70 -3.90
CA THR A 388 -3.71 17.44 -2.74
C THR A 388 -5.15 17.87 -3.00
N SER A 389 -5.37 19.11 -3.45
CA SER A 389 -6.72 19.61 -3.71
C SER A 389 -7.43 18.81 -4.82
N ARG A 390 -6.73 18.40 -5.88
CA ARG A 390 -7.27 17.53 -6.93
C ARG A 390 -7.68 16.16 -6.38
N LEU A 391 -6.86 15.56 -5.52
CA LEU A 391 -7.16 14.26 -4.91
C LEU A 391 -8.37 14.35 -3.97
N ILE A 392 -8.45 15.39 -3.15
CA ILE A 392 -9.61 15.67 -2.28
C ILE A 392 -10.87 15.86 -3.13
N ALA A 393 -10.82 16.69 -4.17
CA ALA A 393 -11.95 16.93 -5.05
C ALA A 393 -12.44 15.64 -5.73
N ALA A 394 -11.51 14.83 -6.25
CA ALA A 394 -11.85 13.55 -6.86
C ALA A 394 -12.54 12.59 -5.88
N SER A 395 -12.04 12.52 -4.64
CA SER A 395 -12.62 11.70 -3.57
C SER A 395 -14.03 12.16 -3.19
N ILE A 396 -14.24 13.48 -3.05
CA ILE A 396 -15.57 14.06 -2.78
C ILE A 396 -16.53 13.79 -3.93
N CYS A 397 -16.10 14.00 -5.18
CA CYS A 397 -16.91 13.75 -6.36
C CYS A 397 -17.34 12.29 -6.46
N LEU A 398 -16.42 11.34 -6.31
CA LEU A 398 -16.74 9.92 -6.30
C LEU A 398 -17.76 9.58 -5.21
N THR A 399 -17.55 10.11 -4.00
CA THR A 399 -18.45 9.87 -2.86
C THR A 399 -19.84 10.42 -3.10
N ALA A 400 -19.95 11.66 -3.60
CA ALA A 400 -21.22 12.30 -3.87
C ALA A 400 -22.06 11.50 -4.88
N PHE A 401 -21.44 10.92 -5.92
CA PHE A 401 -22.14 10.07 -6.89
C PHE A 401 -22.66 8.73 -6.34
N HIS A 402 -22.33 8.39 -5.10
CA HIS A 402 -22.80 7.19 -4.39
C HIS A 402 -23.75 7.54 -3.23
N ILE A 403 -24.30 8.75 -3.19
CA ILE A 403 -25.34 9.15 -2.22
C ILE A 403 -26.69 9.24 -2.95
N GLU A 404 -27.53 8.24 -2.73
CA GLU A 404 -28.84 8.10 -3.40
C GLU A 404 -29.94 8.94 -2.73
N ASP A 405 -29.74 9.33 -1.46
CA ASP A 405 -30.68 10.21 -0.76
C ASP A 405 -30.26 11.68 -0.91
N ASN A 406 -31.17 12.53 -1.38
CA ASN A 406 -30.90 13.94 -1.64
C ASN A 406 -30.59 14.73 -0.38
N GLN A 407 -31.26 14.43 0.73
CA GLN A 407 -31.01 15.11 2.00
C GLN A 407 -29.61 14.78 2.53
N ALA A 408 -29.24 13.50 2.55
CA ALA A 408 -27.92 13.02 2.93
C ALA A 408 -26.81 13.55 1.99
N LEU A 409 -27.08 13.68 0.69
CA LEU A 409 -26.16 14.27 -0.28
C LEU A 409 -25.92 15.74 0.02
N TRP A 410 -26.99 16.48 0.33
CA TRP A 410 -26.89 17.89 0.66
C TRP A 410 -26.17 18.13 1.99
N GLU A 411 -26.46 17.33 3.00
CA GLU A 411 -25.75 17.36 4.28
C GLU A 411 -24.26 17.06 4.08
N PHE A 412 -23.93 16.01 3.34
CA PHE A 412 -22.55 15.70 2.98
C PHE A 412 -21.86 16.87 2.27
N TYR A 413 -22.49 17.44 1.23
CA TYR A 413 -21.92 18.58 0.51
C TYR A 413 -21.68 19.78 1.42
N THR A 414 -22.66 20.16 2.23
CA THR A 414 -22.54 21.32 3.12
C THR A 414 -21.52 21.10 4.22
N GLU A 415 -21.38 19.89 4.76
CA GLU A 415 -20.35 19.52 5.73
C GLU A 415 -18.96 19.62 5.10
N MET A 416 -18.77 19.01 3.91
CA MET A 416 -17.50 19.08 3.20
C MET A 416 -17.14 20.54 2.94
N MET A 417 -18.02 21.36 2.36
CA MET A 417 -17.71 22.75 2.02
C MET A 417 -17.42 23.66 3.22
N LYS A 418 -17.85 23.30 4.43
CA LYS A 418 -17.50 24.01 5.68
C LYS A 418 -16.09 23.69 6.18
N TYR A 419 -15.48 22.62 5.69
CA TYR A 419 -14.17 22.17 6.17
C TYR A 419 -13.08 23.21 5.83
N PRO A 420 -12.22 23.65 6.76
CA PRO A 420 -11.22 24.68 6.50
C PRO A 420 -10.25 24.35 5.36
N GLY A 421 -9.98 23.06 5.12
CA GLY A 421 -9.16 22.57 4.01
C GLY A 421 -9.75 22.83 2.61
N ASN A 422 -11.03 23.21 2.52
CA ASN A 422 -11.70 23.41 1.24
C ASN A 422 -11.59 24.83 0.67
N ALA A 423 -11.02 25.78 1.40
CA ALA A 423 -10.71 27.11 0.86
C ALA A 423 -9.86 27.01 -0.42
N GLU A 424 -8.88 26.10 -0.42
CA GLU A 424 -7.99 25.85 -1.56
C GLU A 424 -8.70 25.29 -2.80
N LEU A 425 -9.86 24.64 -2.65
CA LEU A 425 -10.64 24.14 -3.79
C LEU A 425 -11.16 25.26 -4.70
N ASN A 426 -11.27 26.48 -4.18
CA ASN A 426 -11.63 27.67 -4.95
C ASN A 426 -10.44 28.32 -5.66
N HIS A 427 -9.21 27.94 -5.31
CA HIS A 427 -7.98 28.54 -5.81
C HIS A 427 -7.21 27.65 -6.78
N HIS A 428 -7.68 26.41 -6.98
CA HIS A 428 -7.04 25.39 -7.80
C HIS A 428 -7.98 24.82 -8.86
N THR A 429 -7.41 24.27 -9.94
CA THR A 429 -8.16 23.66 -11.05
C THR A 429 -7.78 22.20 -11.29
N ASN A 430 -8.65 21.48 -12.02
CA ASN A 430 -8.39 20.13 -12.49
C ASN A 430 -7.63 20.07 -13.83
N SER A 431 -7.06 21.19 -14.29
CA SER A 431 -6.33 21.31 -15.57
C SER A 431 -4.85 21.58 -15.37
N PHE A 432 -4.06 21.65 -16.44
CA PHE A 432 -2.66 22.09 -16.39
C PHE A 432 -2.49 23.48 -15.72
N PHE A 433 -3.50 24.35 -15.80
CA PHE A 433 -3.44 25.68 -15.20
C PHE A 433 -3.71 25.62 -13.69
N ASN A 434 -2.79 26.11 -12.88
CA ASN A 434 -2.93 26.01 -11.41
C ASN A 434 -3.98 26.96 -10.83
N THR A 435 -4.29 28.06 -11.53
CA THR A 435 -5.23 29.09 -11.06
C THR A 435 -6.50 29.07 -11.90
N PRO A 436 -7.69 29.15 -11.27
CA PRO A 436 -8.95 29.23 -11.97
C PRO A 436 -9.02 30.45 -12.89
N THR A 437 -9.55 30.22 -14.09
CA THR A 437 -9.90 31.27 -15.03
C THR A 437 -11.34 31.06 -15.49
N LYS A 438 -11.84 31.96 -16.35
CA LYS A 438 -13.15 31.77 -16.99
C LYS A 438 -13.22 30.50 -17.85
N LEU A 439 -12.08 29.99 -18.34
CA LEU A 439 -11.98 28.80 -19.17
C LEU A 439 -11.60 27.54 -18.37
N THR A 440 -11.05 27.71 -17.18
CA THR A 440 -10.58 26.64 -16.30
C THR A 440 -11.26 26.77 -14.94
N PRO A 441 -12.41 26.09 -14.72
CA PRO A 441 -13.16 26.24 -13.49
C PRO A 441 -12.37 25.74 -12.27
N ALA A 442 -12.73 26.28 -11.10
CA ALA A 442 -12.17 25.85 -9.83
C ALA A 442 -12.63 24.42 -9.49
N LEU A 443 -11.84 23.70 -8.70
CA LEU A 443 -12.18 22.34 -8.23
C LEU A 443 -13.52 22.30 -7.49
N SER A 444 -13.84 23.33 -6.70
CA SER A 444 -15.14 23.48 -6.04
C SER A 444 -16.31 23.48 -7.04
N THR A 445 -16.12 24.01 -8.25
CA THR A 445 -17.14 24.02 -9.30
C THR A 445 -17.38 22.63 -9.88
N HIS A 446 -16.36 21.76 -9.93
CA HIS A 446 -16.54 20.36 -10.31
C HIS A 446 -17.32 19.59 -9.23
N ILE A 447 -17.10 19.88 -7.95
CA ILE A 447 -17.90 19.33 -6.85
C ILE A 447 -19.35 19.80 -6.95
N GLU A 448 -19.58 21.10 -7.15
CA GLU A 448 -20.95 21.63 -7.35
C GLU A 448 -21.64 20.98 -8.56
N LYS A 449 -20.92 20.81 -9.68
CA LYS A 449 -21.42 20.08 -10.87
C LYS A 449 -21.84 18.65 -10.50
N THR A 450 -21.01 17.96 -9.73
CA THR A 450 -21.24 16.58 -9.30
C THR A 450 -22.50 16.48 -8.45
N VAL A 451 -22.62 17.32 -7.41
CA VAL A 451 -23.79 17.34 -6.53
C VAL A 451 -25.06 17.66 -7.31
N LYS A 452 -25.03 18.63 -8.23
CA LYS A 452 -26.18 18.93 -9.08
C LYS A 452 -26.60 17.75 -9.96
N VAL A 453 -25.64 17.05 -10.58
CA VAL A 453 -25.94 15.87 -11.40
C VAL A 453 -26.56 14.77 -10.54
N GLN A 454 -25.98 14.47 -9.38
CA GLN A 454 -26.52 13.43 -8.51
C GLN A 454 -27.91 13.78 -7.94
N LEU A 455 -28.17 15.03 -7.56
CA LEU A 455 -29.50 15.47 -7.13
C LEU A 455 -30.57 15.19 -8.20
N LEU A 456 -30.23 15.41 -9.48
CA LEU A 456 -31.13 15.15 -10.61
C LEU A 456 -31.29 13.66 -10.88
N ILE A 457 -30.22 12.86 -10.77
CA ILE A 457 -30.28 11.38 -10.87
C ILE A 457 -31.25 10.83 -9.82
N ASN A 458 -31.07 11.22 -8.56
CA ASN A 458 -31.92 10.79 -7.45
C ASN A 458 -33.39 11.22 -7.65
N ALA A 459 -33.63 12.42 -8.20
CA ALA A 459 -34.99 12.89 -8.49
C ALA A 459 -35.67 12.06 -9.61
N VAL A 460 -34.93 11.67 -10.65
CA VAL A 460 -35.42 10.75 -11.70
C VAL A 460 -35.69 9.36 -11.11
N ALA A 461 -34.79 8.84 -10.27
CA ALA A 461 -34.99 7.56 -9.59
C ALA A 461 -36.24 7.58 -8.69
N GLY A 462 -36.47 8.67 -7.96
CA GLY A 462 -37.67 8.86 -7.15
C GLY A 462 -38.97 8.83 -7.96
N LEU A 463 -38.98 9.43 -9.16
CA LEU A 463 -40.12 9.33 -10.09
C LEU A 463 -40.36 7.89 -10.56
N HIS A 464 -39.30 7.13 -10.84
CA HIS A 464 -39.41 5.69 -11.15
C HIS A 464 -39.95 4.87 -9.97
N GLN A 465 -39.66 5.28 -8.74
CA GLN A 465 -40.14 4.65 -7.50
C GLN A 465 -41.56 5.11 -7.09
N GLY A 466 -42.20 5.97 -7.87
CA GLY A 466 -43.60 6.37 -7.67
C GLY A 466 -43.82 7.70 -6.96
N LEU A 467 -42.80 8.55 -6.83
CA LEU A 467 -43.02 9.95 -6.44
C LEU A 467 -43.88 10.67 -7.48
N ASN A 468 -44.73 11.59 -7.01
CA ASN A 468 -45.63 12.34 -7.89
C ASN A 468 -44.90 13.49 -8.60
N SER A 469 -43.81 13.97 -8.02
CA SER A 469 -43.01 15.06 -8.55
C SER A 469 -41.53 14.88 -8.20
N PRO A 470 -40.60 15.27 -9.08
CA PRO A 470 -39.17 15.30 -8.72
C PRO A 470 -38.91 16.28 -7.56
N LEU A 471 -39.80 17.27 -7.37
CA LEU A 471 -39.71 18.26 -6.30
C LEU A 471 -39.98 17.65 -4.92
N ASP A 472 -40.65 16.50 -4.84
CA ASP A 472 -40.92 15.81 -3.57
C ASP A 472 -39.62 15.37 -2.89
N SER A 473 -38.56 15.17 -3.67
CA SER A 473 -37.21 14.78 -3.21
C SER A 473 -36.23 15.96 -3.09
N LEU A 474 -36.65 17.20 -3.37
CA LEU A 474 -35.77 18.37 -3.45
C LEU A 474 -36.24 19.52 -2.56
N SER A 475 -35.45 19.86 -1.54
CA SER A 475 -35.68 21.04 -0.70
C SER A 475 -35.51 22.36 -1.48
N ASP A 476 -36.06 23.46 -0.95
CA ASP A 476 -35.89 24.81 -1.53
C ASP A 476 -34.44 25.19 -1.80
N ASN A 477 -33.55 24.91 -0.84
CA ASN A 477 -32.13 25.20 -0.96
C ASN A 477 -31.48 24.41 -2.10
N MET A 478 -31.84 23.14 -2.28
CA MET A 478 -31.35 22.31 -3.38
C MET A 478 -31.85 22.84 -4.73
N ARG A 479 -33.12 23.28 -4.81
CA ARG A 479 -33.70 23.87 -6.03
C ARG A 479 -33.00 25.17 -6.42
N GLN A 480 -32.78 26.06 -5.46
CA GLN A 480 -32.01 27.29 -5.68
C GLN A 480 -30.56 26.98 -6.08
N PHE A 481 -29.95 25.98 -5.44
CA PHE A 481 -28.59 25.56 -5.76
C PHE A 481 -28.46 25.03 -7.20
N ILE A 482 -29.39 24.20 -7.66
CA ILE A 482 -29.43 23.70 -9.05
C ILE A 482 -29.42 24.88 -10.04
N LYS A 483 -30.26 25.90 -9.78
CA LYS A 483 -30.40 27.11 -10.61
C LYS A 483 -29.20 28.06 -10.55
N LYS A 484 -28.38 28.00 -9.49
CA LYS A 484 -27.18 28.85 -9.32
C LYS A 484 -26.26 28.75 -10.54
N SER A 485 -25.98 29.88 -11.19
CA SER A 485 -24.99 29.94 -12.27
C SER A 485 -23.56 29.83 -11.75
N ARG A 486 -22.67 29.26 -12.56
CA ARG A 486 -21.26 29.03 -12.22
C ARG A 486 -20.38 30.26 -12.39
N THR A 487 -20.70 31.15 -13.33
CA THR A 487 -19.75 32.19 -13.75
C THR A 487 -20.38 33.40 -14.45
N PHE A 488 -21.64 33.32 -14.90
CA PHE A 488 -22.30 34.39 -15.66
C PHE A 488 -23.79 34.49 -15.34
N GLU A 489 -24.40 35.66 -15.49
CA GLU A 489 -25.87 35.76 -15.56
C GLU A 489 -26.34 35.16 -16.89
N VAL A 490 -26.59 33.85 -16.89
CA VAL A 490 -27.24 33.15 -18.00
C VAL A 490 -28.71 32.99 -17.64
N LYS A 491 -29.62 33.24 -18.59
CA LYS A 491 -31.07 33.13 -18.34
C LYS A 491 -31.49 31.74 -17.85
N THR A 492 -30.77 30.69 -18.21
CA THR A 492 -31.03 29.31 -17.76
C THR A 492 -29.74 28.49 -17.77
N THR A 493 -29.44 27.77 -16.68
CA THR A 493 -28.27 26.88 -16.62
C THR A 493 -28.56 25.49 -17.21
N LYS A 494 -27.53 24.72 -17.62
CA LYS A 494 -27.74 23.32 -18.10
C LYS A 494 -28.46 22.46 -17.05
N SER A 495 -28.08 22.57 -15.78
CA SER A 495 -28.72 21.84 -14.68
C SER A 495 -30.17 22.27 -14.46
N GLU A 496 -30.48 23.56 -14.62
CA GLU A 496 -31.87 24.04 -14.58
C GLU A 496 -32.68 23.55 -15.77
N SER A 497 -32.11 23.56 -16.98
CA SER A 497 -32.77 22.99 -18.17
C SER A 497 -33.10 21.51 -17.98
N LEU A 498 -32.18 20.71 -17.44
CA LEU A 498 -32.43 19.31 -17.12
C LEU A 498 -33.53 19.14 -16.06
N LEU A 499 -33.55 19.98 -15.01
CA LEU A 499 -34.64 19.96 -14.03
C LEU A 499 -36.01 20.25 -14.68
N GLN A 500 -36.07 21.22 -15.59
CA GLN A 500 -37.31 21.52 -16.35
C GLN A 500 -37.73 20.36 -17.24
N GLN A 501 -36.77 19.68 -17.90
CA GLN A 501 -37.07 18.49 -18.69
C GLN A 501 -37.63 17.35 -17.84
N ILE A 502 -37.10 17.13 -16.63
CA ILE A 502 -37.62 16.12 -15.69
C ILE A 502 -39.04 16.49 -15.24
N LEU A 503 -39.29 17.76 -14.91
CA LEU A 503 -40.62 18.25 -14.54
C LEU A 503 -41.64 18.03 -15.67
N LEU A 504 -41.25 18.30 -16.92
CA LEU A 504 -42.09 18.11 -18.10
C LEU A 504 -42.29 16.63 -18.47
N ALA A 505 -41.30 15.78 -18.19
CA ALA A 505 -41.41 14.35 -18.39
C ALA A 505 -42.42 13.73 -17.41
N GLY A 506 -42.49 14.23 -16.17
CA GLY A 506 -43.37 13.67 -15.15
C GLY A 506 -43.10 12.17 -14.96
N SER A 507 -44.11 11.33 -15.19
CA SER A 507 -43.97 9.86 -15.12
C SER A 507 -43.75 9.18 -16.49
N ASP A 508 -43.47 9.93 -17.56
CA ASP A 508 -43.20 9.40 -18.90
C ASP A 508 -41.85 8.66 -18.93
N LYS A 509 -41.93 7.32 -18.87
CA LYS A 509 -40.75 6.45 -18.82
C LYS A 509 -39.76 6.67 -19.96
N SER A 510 -40.24 6.93 -21.19
CA SER A 510 -39.38 7.07 -22.37
C SER A 510 -38.53 8.34 -22.30
N LYS A 511 -39.13 9.44 -21.84
CA LYS A 511 -38.43 10.71 -21.66
C LYS A 511 -37.49 10.67 -20.45
N LEU A 512 -37.91 10.04 -19.35
CA LEU A 512 -37.06 9.87 -18.17
C LEU A 512 -35.80 9.05 -18.51
N GLN A 513 -35.93 7.97 -19.30
CA GLN A 513 -34.79 7.17 -19.74
C GLN A 513 -33.77 7.98 -20.57
N ALA A 514 -34.24 8.85 -21.47
CA ALA A 514 -33.36 9.71 -22.25
C ALA A 514 -32.59 10.71 -21.36
N ILE A 515 -33.26 11.27 -20.35
CA ILE A 515 -32.66 12.18 -19.38
C ILE A 515 -31.66 11.45 -18.47
N GLU A 516 -32.02 10.25 -17.99
CA GLU A 516 -31.16 9.40 -17.18
C GLU A 516 -29.85 9.08 -17.92
N LEU A 517 -29.93 8.72 -19.21
CA LEU A 517 -28.76 8.49 -20.05
C LEU A 517 -27.86 9.73 -20.16
N GLU A 518 -28.45 10.93 -20.33
CA GLU A 518 -27.67 12.18 -20.35
C GLU A 518 -26.98 12.43 -18.99
N LEU A 519 -27.67 12.17 -17.87
CA LEU A 519 -27.13 12.34 -16.52
C LEU A 519 -26.00 11.35 -16.24
N GLU A 520 -26.16 10.08 -16.59
CA GLU A 520 -25.11 9.06 -16.45
C GLU A 520 -23.91 9.36 -17.36
N THR A 521 -24.13 9.89 -18.57
CA THR A 521 -23.06 10.38 -19.44
C THR A 521 -22.31 11.54 -18.79
N ASN A 522 -23.01 12.49 -18.17
CA ASN A 522 -22.39 13.60 -17.44
C ASN A 522 -21.58 13.09 -16.23
N LYS A 523 -22.10 12.13 -15.48
CA LYS A 523 -21.41 11.48 -14.35
C LYS A 523 -20.13 10.79 -14.80
N ALA A 524 -20.20 9.97 -15.85
CA ALA A 524 -19.04 9.30 -16.43
C ALA A 524 -17.96 10.29 -16.89
N ALA A 525 -18.36 11.38 -17.56
CA ALA A 525 -17.43 12.43 -18.00
C ALA A 525 -16.70 13.10 -16.82
N ILE A 526 -17.41 13.39 -15.73
CA ILE A 526 -16.80 14.01 -14.53
C ILE A 526 -15.84 13.03 -13.84
N LEU A 527 -16.22 11.75 -13.71
CA LEU A 527 -15.33 10.73 -13.14
C LEU A 527 -14.05 10.57 -13.98
N LEU A 528 -14.19 10.58 -15.31
CA LEU A 528 -13.07 10.51 -16.25
C LEU A 528 -12.12 11.70 -16.12
N GLU A 529 -12.63 12.92 -15.91
CA GLU A 529 -11.80 14.12 -15.65
C GLU A 529 -10.88 13.92 -14.43
N PHE A 530 -11.28 13.10 -13.46
CA PHE A 530 -10.47 12.77 -12.27
C PHE A 530 -9.71 11.44 -12.39
N GLY A 531 -9.64 10.84 -13.59
CA GLY A 531 -8.93 9.58 -13.83
C GLY A 531 -9.61 8.37 -13.17
N LEU A 532 -10.91 8.45 -12.91
CA LEU A 532 -11.74 7.32 -12.50
C LEU A 532 -12.36 6.72 -13.76
N GLU A 533 -11.82 5.59 -14.21
CA GLU A 533 -12.40 4.83 -15.31
C GLU A 533 -13.68 4.13 -14.83
N GLY A 534 -14.83 4.59 -15.29
CA GLY A 534 -16.07 3.83 -15.24
C GLY A 534 -16.18 2.98 -16.51
N LYS A 535 -16.61 1.71 -16.39
CA LYS A 535 -17.21 1.05 -17.56
C LYS A 535 -18.40 1.90 -17.99
N LEU A 536 -18.33 2.52 -19.16
CA LEU A 536 -19.52 3.08 -19.81
C LEU A 536 -20.57 1.97 -19.87
N PRO A 537 -21.87 2.27 -19.63
CA PRO A 537 -22.91 1.26 -19.80
C PRO A 537 -22.81 0.68 -21.21
N SER A 538 -22.46 -0.60 -21.32
CA SER A 538 -22.53 -1.33 -22.59
C SER A 538 -24.01 -1.51 -22.93
N PHE A 539 -24.41 -0.96 -24.06
CA PHE A 539 -25.79 -0.85 -24.57
C PHE A 539 -26.53 -2.18 -24.86
N GLU A 540 -26.01 -3.34 -24.43
CA GLU A 540 -26.51 -4.65 -24.90
C GLU A 540 -27.47 -5.38 -23.92
N LYS A 541 -28.01 -4.72 -22.89
CA LYS A 541 -28.95 -5.41 -21.96
C LYS A 541 -30.37 -4.86 -21.84
N SER A 542 -30.82 -3.91 -22.67
CA SER A 542 -32.21 -3.42 -22.60
C SER A 542 -33.04 -3.55 -23.87
N LEU A 543 -32.59 -4.33 -24.87
CA LEU A 543 -33.39 -4.59 -26.08
C LEU A 543 -34.22 -5.90 -26.02
N THR A 544 -34.19 -6.60 -24.89
CA THR A 544 -35.07 -7.76 -24.65
C THR A 544 -35.49 -7.82 -23.19
N GLN A 545 -36.50 -7.02 -22.81
CA GLN A 545 -37.48 -7.36 -21.77
C GLN A 545 -38.71 -6.47 -21.88
#